data_AF-W2CB14-F1
#
_entry.id   AF-W2CB14-F1
#
_cell.length_a   1.000
_cell.length_b   1.000
_cell.length_c   1.000
_cell.angle_alpha   90.00
_cell.angle_beta   90.00
_cell.angle_gamma   90.00
#
_symmetry.space_group_name_H-M   'P 1'
#
loop_
_entity.id
_entity.type
_entity.pdbx_description
1 polymer ?
#
loop_
_entity_poly.entity_id
_entity_poly.type
_entity_poly.pdbx_seq_one_letter_code
_entity_poly.pdbx_strand_id
1 'polypeptide(L)'
;MAEEHEFLKALARESAAYDKLYVKLTYSGRGDEIMAADAARDKAFYALKLYLRGYKDLPLLPDVADAEALYKVMEQFGGNITQLTYAEETAQLKSLLTELDKPEHTARLTTLKLKTSYDDLKAKQKAFEDLYAEQAEANAELRAQPSASSARARLEQALRTYLSLVVAMRSVSGWDMLYNDLNEMVKAAAAAYKNDPSPSKPKTPRQPSDPKKPKDPKDPKDPKKPGGGTGEQPKKPGEEPKPKPGGDGNPDIHLPEE
;
A
#
# COMPACT_ATOMS: atom_id res chain seq x y z
N MET A 1 -22.36 -35.35 33.86
CA MET A 1 -21.50 -36.41 33.25
C MET A 1 -21.05 -36.01 31.86
N ALA A 2 -21.95 -35.72 30.91
CA ALA A 2 -21.59 -35.25 29.57
C ALA A 2 -21.10 -33.78 29.52
N GLU A 3 -21.68 -32.90 30.34
CA GLU A 3 -21.38 -31.46 30.38
C GLU A 3 -19.98 -31.13 30.93
N GLU A 4 -19.40 -32.03 31.72
CA GLU A 4 -18.08 -31.86 32.35
C GLU A 4 -16.96 -32.58 31.58
N HIS A 5 -17.30 -33.29 30.49
CA HIS A 5 -16.36 -34.13 29.77
C HIS A 5 -15.30 -33.29 29.05
N GLU A 6 -14.04 -33.72 29.11
CA GLU A 6 -12.89 -32.99 28.54
C GLU A 6 -13.06 -32.70 27.04
N PHE A 7 -13.70 -33.59 26.28
CA PHE A 7 -13.99 -33.34 24.86
C PHE A 7 -14.98 -32.20 24.61
N LEU A 8 -15.97 -31.98 25.49
CA LEU A 8 -16.87 -30.83 25.37
C LEU A 8 -16.13 -29.53 25.72
N LYS A 9 -15.29 -29.56 26.77
CA LYS A 9 -14.42 -28.43 27.14
C LYS A 9 -13.44 -28.08 26.01
N ALA A 10 -12.87 -29.08 25.36
CA ALA A 10 -12.01 -28.90 24.19
C ALA A 10 -12.76 -28.30 23.00
N LEU A 11 -13.97 -28.80 22.69
CA LEU A 11 -14.84 -28.23 21.66
C LEU A 11 -15.16 -26.75 21.94
N ALA A 12 -15.54 -26.41 23.17
CA ALA A 12 -15.83 -25.03 23.57
C ALA A 12 -14.59 -24.12 23.43
N ARG A 13 -13.40 -24.60 23.84
CA ARG A 13 -12.13 -23.88 23.68
C ARG A 13 -11.80 -23.61 22.21
N GLU A 14 -11.93 -24.62 21.35
CA GLU A 14 -11.64 -24.47 19.92
C GLU A 14 -12.68 -23.60 19.20
N SER A 15 -13.94 -23.65 19.63
CA SER A 15 -14.99 -22.74 19.13
C SER A 15 -14.64 -21.29 19.44
N ALA A 16 -14.33 -20.99 20.70
CA ALA A 16 -13.93 -19.64 21.11
C ALA A 16 -12.63 -19.16 20.43
N ALA A 17 -11.71 -20.07 20.13
CA ALA A 17 -10.51 -19.75 19.37
C ALA A 17 -10.82 -19.44 17.89
N TYR A 18 -11.75 -20.17 17.28
CA TYR A 18 -12.20 -19.93 15.91
C TYR A 18 -12.94 -18.59 15.78
N ASP A 19 -13.85 -18.27 16.71
CA ASP A 19 -14.63 -17.03 16.67
C ASP A 19 -13.74 -15.78 16.67
N LYS A 20 -12.66 -15.80 17.46
CA LYS A 20 -11.65 -14.72 17.48
C LYS A 20 -10.92 -14.55 16.14
N LEU A 21 -10.69 -15.64 15.43
CA LEU A 21 -9.89 -15.65 14.20
C LEU A 21 -10.73 -15.48 12.94
N TYR A 22 -12.02 -15.83 12.97
CA TYR A 22 -12.92 -15.71 11.82
C TYR A 22 -13.17 -14.25 11.41
N VAL A 23 -13.18 -13.33 12.37
CA VAL A 23 -13.39 -11.88 12.16
C VAL A 23 -12.08 -11.08 12.10
N LYS A 24 -10.93 -11.77 12.13
CA LYS A 24 -9.61 -11.13 12.21
C LYS A 24 -9.32 -10.32 10.93
N LEU A 25 -8.79 -9.12 11.12
CA LEU A 25 -8.28 -8.29 10.02
C LEU A 25 -7.07 -8.96 9.34
N THR A 26 -7.00 -8.89 8.02
CA THR A 26 -5.87 -9.42 7.24
C THR A 26 -4.73 -8.42 7.07
N TYR A 27 -4.96 -7.15 7.43
CA TYR A 27 -4.00 -6.05 7.43
C TYR A 27 -4.41 -4.97 8.43
N SER A 28 -3.50 -4.07 8.78
CA SER A 28 -3.63 -3.09 9.87
C SER A 28 -4.66 -1.98 9.63
N GLY A 29 -5.22 -1.84 8.43
CA GLY A 29 -6.15 -0.76 8.09
C GLY A 29 -5.53 0.63 7.93
N ARG A 30 -4.23 0.81 8.21
CA ARG A 30 -3.53 2.11 8.24
C ARG A 30 -3.19 2.71 6.86
N GLY A 31 -3.79 2.20 5.78
CA GLY A 31 -3.45 2.64 4.42
C GLY A 31 -3.67 4.13 4.19
N ASP A 32 -4.79 4.67 4.70
CA ASP A 32 -5.14 6.09 4.54
C ASP A 32 -4.18 7.01 5.30
N GLU A 33 -3.72 6.61 6.49
CA GLU A 33 -2.74 7.34 7.29
C GLU A 33 -1.38 7.43 6.58
N ILE A 34 -0.93 6.30 6.01
CA ILE A 34 0.32 6.21 5.24
C ILE A 34 0.23 7.15 4.02
N MET A 35 -0.86 7.07 3.26
CA MET A 35 -1.07 7.93 2.08
C MET A 35 -1.13 9.42 2.45
N ALA A 36 -1.74 9.77 3.57
CA ALA A 36 -1.80 11.16 4.03
C ALA A 36 -0.42 11.68 4.47
N ALA A 37 0.36 10.85 5.17
CA ALA A 37 1.72 11.20 5.59
C ALA A 37 2.66 11.35 4.38
N ASP A 38 2.54 10.46 3.41
CA ASP A 38 3.25 10.48 2.13
C ASP A 38 2.96 11.78 1.35
N ALA A 39 1.67 12.09 1.14
CA ALA A 39 1.27 13.31 0.46
C ALA A 39 1.73 14.58 1.21
N ALA A 40 1.75 14.56 2.54
CA ALA A 40 2.25 15.68 3.35
C ALA A 40 3.76 15.88 3.16
N ARG A 41 4.54 14.80 3.17
CA ARG A 41 5.98 14.79 2.90
C ARG A 41 6.27 15.34 1.50
N ASP A 42 5.61 14.79 0.48
CA ASP A 42 5.74 15.21 -0.92
C ASP A 42 5.50 16.70 -1.07
N LYS A 43 4.42 17.19 -0.46
CA LYS A 43 4.06 18.60 -0.49
C LYS A 43 5.14 19.49 0.13
N ALA A 44 5.73 19.08 1.25
CA ALA A 44 6.79 19.85 1.91
C ALA A 44 8.07 19.88 1.06
N PHE A 45 8.47 18.73 0.49
CA PHE A 45 9.60 18.64 -0.42
C PHE A 45 9.40 19.55 -1.63
N TYR A 46 8.24 19.43 -2.30
CA TYR A 46 7.94 20.23 -3.49
C TYR A 46 7.85 21.71 -3.21
N ALA A 47 7.26 22.12 -2.09
CA ALA A 47 7.17 23.53 -1.73
C ALA A 47 8.56 24.15 -1.58
N LEU A 48 9.47 23.48 -0.88
CA LEU A 48 10.85 23.94 -0.70
C LEU A 48 11.61 23.99 -2.04
N LYS A 49 11.50 22.94 -2.84
CA LYS A 49 12.14 22.85 -4.17
C LYS A 49 11.64 23.95 -5.12
N LEU A 50 10.32 24.14 -5.18
CA LEU A 50 9.68 25.13 -6.05
C LEU A 50 10.07 26.55 -5.63
N TYR A 51 10.13 26.83 -4.32
CA TYR A 51 10.59 28.11 -3.81
C TYR A 51 12.02 28.40 -4.26
N LEU A 52 12.95 27.46 -4.07
CA LEU A 52 14.35 27.63 -4.50
C LEU A 52 14.49 27.79 -6.01
N ARG A 53 13.68 27.06 -6.80
CA ARG A 53 13.62 27.21 -8.27
C ARG A 53 13.22 28.63 -8.67
N GLY A 54 12.17 29.17 -8.06
CA GLY A 54 11.72 30.53 -8.35
C GLY A 54 12.73 31.58 -7.88
N TYR A 55 13.32 31.39 -6.70
CA TYR A 55 14.27 32.32 -6.11
C TYR A 55 15.53 32.48 -6.98
N LYS A 56 16.09 31.37 -7.50
CA LYS A 56 17.32 31.42 -8.31
C LYS A 56 17.16 32.18 -9.64
N ASP A 57 15.94 32.34 -10.14
CA ASP A 57 15.64 33.00 -11.42
C ASP A 57 15.35 34.50 -11.26
N LEU A 58 15.51 35.05 -10.04
CA LEU A 58 15.28 36.46 -9.70
C LEU A 58 16.62 37.17 -9.39
N PRO A 59 17.36 37.67 -10.40
CA PRO A 59 18.74 38.14 -10.25
C PRO A 59 18.92 39.40 -9.38
N LEU A 60 17.82 40.08 -9.04
CA LEU A 60 17.84 41.26 -8.17
C LEU A 60 17.63 40.94 -6.69
N LEU A 61 17.32 39.67 -6.35
CA LEU A 61 17.23 39.24 -4.96
C LEU A 61 18.64 39.10 -4.34
N PRO A 62 18.77 39.33 -3.02
CA PRO A 62 19.99 38.97 -2.31
C PRO A 62 20.19 37.45 -2.33
N ASP A 63 21.42 36.98 -2.12
CA ASP A 63 21.72 35.57 -1.84
C ASP A 63 21.23 34.55 -2.90
N VAL A 64 21.02 34.99 -4.14
CA VAL A 64 20.58 34.14 -5.27
C VAL A 64 21.51 32.95 -5.50
N ALA A 65 22.83 33.14 -5.32
CA ALA A 65 23.81 32.05 -5.43
C ALA A 65 23.60 30.94 -4.39
N ASP A 66 23.15 31.30 -3.18
CA ASP A 66 22.84 30.33 -2.13
C ASP A 66 21.56 29.55 -2.47
N ALA A 67 20.55 30.22 -3.04
CA ALA A 67 19.34 29.58 -3.50
C ALA A 67 19.61 28.62 -4.68
N GLU A 68 20.45 29.03 -5.63
CA GLU A 68 20.87 28.18 -6.75
C GLU A 68 21.62 26.93 -6.25
N ALA A 69 22.53 27.10 -5.30
CA ALA A 69 23.30 25.99 -4.76
C ALA A 69 22.41 24.98 -4.00
N LEU A 70 21.45 25.45 -3.19
CA LEU A 70 20.48 24.57 -2.53
C LEU A 70 19.54 23.89 -3.54
N TYR A 71 19.10 24.60 -4.57
CA TYR A 71 18.28 24.02 -5.64
C TYR A 71 19.00 22.86 -6.33
N LYS A 72 20.30 23.01 -6.63
CA LYS A 72 21.12 21.94 -7.24
C LYS A 72 21.16 20.68 -6.36
N VAL A 73 21.29 20.84 -5.05
CA VAL A 73 21.22 19.72 -4.10
C VAL A 73 19.84 19.05 -4.15
N MET A 74 18.75 19.84 -4.13
CA MET A 74 17.39 19.29 -4.23
C MET A 74 17.11 18.58 -5.56
N GLU A 75 17.71 19.01 -6.66
CA GLU A 75 17.60 18.33 -7.97
C GLU A 75 18.40 17.03 -8.00
N GLN A 76 19.61 17.02 -7.45
CA GLN A 76 20.49 15.84 -7.45
C GLN A 76 19.85 14.64 -6.75
N PHE A 77 19.19 14.87 -5.62
CA PHE A 77 18.56 13.80 -4.83
C PHE A 77 17.05 13.69 -5.06
N GLY A 78 16.41 14.70 -5.65
CA GLY A 78 14.96 14.82 -5.65
C GLY A 78 14.33 15.20 -7.00
N GLY A 79 15.01 14.93 -8.11
CA GLY A 79 14.48 15.14 -9.47
C GLY A 79 13.12 14.46 -9.69
N ASN A 80 13.02 13.17 -9.34
CA ASN A 80 11.85 12.32 -9.58
C ASN A 80 11.30 11.68 -8.30
N ILE A 81 11.50 12.31 -7.14
CA ILE A 81 11.27 11.67 -5.83
C ILE A 81 9.84 11.13 -5.67
N THR A 82 8.84 11.84 -6.18
CA THR A 82 7.41 11.49 -6.08
C THR A 82 6.92 10.46 -7.09
N GLN A 83 7.84 9.93 -7.90
CA GLN A 83 7.57 8.81 -8.80
C GLN A 83 8.14 7.50 -8.27
N LEU A 84 8.87 7.57 -7.15
CA LEU A 84 9.53 6.44 -6.52
C LEU A 84 8.54 5.64 -5.68
N THR A 85 8.91 4.40 -5.39
CA THR A 85 8.24 3.66 -4.32
C THR A 85 8.53 4.29 -2.96
N TYR A 86 7.69 4.03 -1.96
CA TYR A 86 7.90 4.55 -0.60
C TYR A 86 9.30 4.29 -0.03
N ALA A 87 9.87 3.11 -0.30
CA ALA A 87 11.19 2.73 0.19
C ALA A 87 12.31 3.50 -0.54
N GLU A 88 12.21 3.60 -1.86
CA GLU A 88 13.16 4.37 -2.68
C GLU A 88 13.09 5.86 -2.35
N GLU A 89 11.88 6.40 -2.21
CA GLU A 89 11.67 7.80 -1.85
C GLU A 89 12.27 8.10 -0.48
N THR A 90 11.96 7.26 0.51
CA THR A 90 12.53 7.36 1.87
C THR A 90 14.05 7.36 1.84
N ALA A 91 14.67 6.47 1.05
CA ALA A 91 16.11 6.41 0.91
C ALA A 91 16.69 7.70 0.29
N GLN A 92 16.08 8.19 -0.80
CA GLN A 92 16.51 9.42 -1.47
C GLN A 92 16.34 10.65 -0.56
N LEU A 93 15.22 10.76 0.15
CA LEU A 93 14.97 11.85 1.08
C LEU A 93 15.95 11.81 2.25
N LYS A 94 16.27 10.64 2.79
CA LYS A 94 17.33 10.51 3.82
C LYS A 94 18.69 10.99 3.32
N SER A 95 19.07 10.62 2.09
CA SER A 95 20.31 11.11 1.48
C SER A 95 20.29 12.62 1.29
N LEU A 96 19.18 13.19 0.81
CA LEU A 96 18.99 14.64 0.68
C LEU A 96 19.10 15.36 2.02
N LEU A 97 18.41 14.88 3.06
CA LEU A 97 18.44 15.48 4.39
C LEU A 97 19.86 15.42 4.99
N THR A 98 20.56 14.32 4.79
CA THR A 98 21.97 14.18 5.21
C THR A 98 22.86 15.21 4.51
N GLU A 99 22.65 15.44 3.21
CA GLU A 99 23.38 16.47 2.46
C GLU A 99 23.03 17.87 2.97
N LEU A 100 21.75 18.19 3.11
CA LEU A 100 21.27 19.50 3.56
C LEU A 100 21.63 19.82 5.01
N ASP A 101 21.90 18.82 5.85
CA ASP A 101 22.39 18.99 7.22
C ASP A 101 23.87 19.37 7.31
N LYS A 102 24.61 19.39 6.19
CA LYS A 102 26.00 19.89 6.19
C LYS A 102 26.05 21.37 6.60
N PRO A 103 27.13 21.81 7.28
CA PRO A 103 27.27 23.19 7.76
C PRO A 103 27.10 24.26 6.66
N GLU A 104 27.58 23.98 5.45
CA GLU A 104 27.44 24.87 4.29
C GLU A 104 25.96 25.10 3.93
N HIS A 105 25.17 24.03 3.81
CA HIS A 105 23.77 24.11 3.42
C HIS A 105 22.86 24.64 4.54
N THR A 106 23.15 24.31 5.80
CA THR A 106 22.44 24.87 6.94
C THR A 106 22.66 26.39 7.09
N ALA A 107 23.86 26.88 6.79
CA ALA A 107 24.13 28.32 6.72
C ALA A 107 23.27 28.98 5.63
N ARG A 108 23.25 28.42 4.41
CA ARG A 108 22.41 28.92 3.30
C ARG A 108 20.91 28.91 3.63
N LEU A 109 20.42 27.84 4.23
CA LEU A 109 19.03 27.75 4.69
C LEU A 109 18.69 28.82 5.74
N THR A 110 19.66 29.22 6.56
CA THR A 110 19.50 30.29 7.56
C THR A 110 19.50 31.68 6.91
N THR A 111 20.40 31.91 5.94
CA THR A 111 20.46 33.13 5.13
C THR A 111 19.12 33.37 4.43
N LEU A 112 18.60 32.36 3.74
CA LEU A 112 17.34 32.42 2.99
C LEU A 112 16.07 32.30 3.85
N LYS A 113 16.21 32.18 5.18
CA LYS A 113 15.08 32.01 6.13
C LYS A 113 14.23 30.76 5.87
N LEU A 114 14.83 29.70 5.34
CA LEU A 114 14.17 28.43 5.01
C LEU A 114 14.31 27.35 6.08
N LYS A 115 15.02 27.63 7.18
CA LYS A 115 15.26 26.65 8.24
C LYS A 115 13.97 26.01 8.80
N THR A 116 12.92 26.80 9.05
CA THR A 116 11.64 26.28 9.53
C THR A 116 10.99 25.32 8.52
N SER A 117 10.99 25.68 7.23
CA SER A 117 10.44 24.82 6.17
C SER A 117 11.25 23.53 6.01
N TYR A 118 12.57 23.59 6.19
CA TYR A 118 13.44 22.43 6.16
C TYR A 118 13.23 21.50 7.35
N ASP A 119 13.11 22.05 8.57
CA ASP A 119 12.81 21.27 9.77
C ASP A 119 11.42 20.61 9.69
N ASP A 120 10.45 21.28 9.07
CA ASP A 120 9.11 20.72 8.79
C ASP A 120 9.16 19.54 7.80
N LEU A 121 9.98 19.63 6.74
CA LEU A 121 10.24 18.50 5.84
C LEU A 121 10.85 17.30 6.60
N LYS A 122 11.83 17.55 7.47
CA LYS A 122 12.43 16.50 8.31
C LYS A 122 11.41 15.84 9.23
N ALA A 123 10.55 16.64 9.87
CA ALA A 123 9.50 16.13 10.73
C ALA A 123 8.51 15.24 9.97
N LYS A 124 8.10 15.64 8.76
CA LYS A 124 7.19 14.86 7.91
C LYS A 124 7.83 13.58 7.38
N GLN A 125 9.10 13.61 6.99
CA GLN A 125 9.84 12.40 6.63
C GLN A 125 9.86 11.41 7.79
N LYS A 126 10.19 11.89 9.00
CA LYS A 126 10.20 11.04 10.19
C LYS A 126 8.81 10.47 10.50
N ALA A 127 7.77 11.29 10.45
CA ALA A 127 6.40 10.85 10.71
C ALA A 127 5.95 9.75 9.73
N PHE A 128 6.31 9.86 8.45
CA PHE A 128 6.07 8.80 7.48
C PHE A 128 6.81 7.50 7.85
N GLU A 129 8.10 7.58 8.19
CA GLU A 129 8.89 6.40 8.57
C GLU A 129 8.33 5.69 9.80
N ASP A 130 7.93 6.45 10.82
CA ASP A 130 7.35 5.90 12.04
C ASP A 130 6.03 5.16 11.72
N LEU A 131 5.12 5.78 10.94
CA LEU A 131 3.87 5.14 10.52
C LEU A 131 4.09 3.90 9.65
N TYR A 132 5.06 3.96 8.73
CA TYR A 132 5.39 2.85 7.85
C TYR A 132 5.94 1.65 8.64
N ALA A 133 6.78 1.91 9.64
CA ALA A 133 7.28 0.89 10.56
C ALA A 133 6.16 0.29 11.43
N GLU A 134 5.30 1.13 12.01
CA GLU A 134 4.15 0.68 12.81
C GLU A 134 3.18 -0.19 11.98
N GLN A 135 2.94 0.19 10.72
CA GLN A 135 2.11 -0.63 9.82
C GLN A 135 2.77 -2.00 9.56
N ALA A 136 4.08 -2.03 9.33
CA ALA A 136 4.80 -3.28 9.11
C ALA A 136 4.72 -4.20 10.33
N GLU A 137 4.90 -3.65 11.54
CA GLU A 137 4.79 -4.36 12.81
C GLU A 137 3.37 -4.89 13.04
N ALA A 138 2.35 -4.03 12.95
CA ALA A 138 0.95 -4.44 13.12
C ALA A 138 0.56 -5.54 12.13
N ASN A 139 1.04 -5.47 10.88
CA ASN A 139 0.82 -6.52 9.88
C ASN A 139 1.59 -7.81 10.20
N ALA A 140 2.79 -7.72 10.78
CA ALA A 140 3.55 -8.88 11.22
C ALA A 140 2.85 -9.60 12.39
N GLU A 141 2.34 -8.85 13.37
CA GLU A 141 1.54 -9.38 14.48
C GLU A 141 0.29 -10.10 13.97
N LEU A 142 -0.43 -9.49 13.01
CA LEU A 142 -1.56 -10.15 12.36
C LEU A 142 -1.11 -11.44 11.68
N ARG A 143 0.02 -11.49 10.98
CA ARG A 143 0.50 -12.73 10.34
C ARG A 143 0.96 -13.80 11.33
N ALA A 144 1.45 -13.41 12.51
CA ALA A 144 1.88 -14.34 13.55
C ALA A 144 0.72 -15.12 14.17
N GLN A 145 -0.50 -14.57 14.17
CA GLN A 145 -1.67 -15.29 14.67
C GLN A 145 -2.10 -16.41 13.71
N PRO A 146 -2.61 -17.55 14.22
CA PRO A 146 -3.09 -18.65 13.38
C PRO A 146 -4.12 -18.21 12.34
N SER A 147 -4.18 -18.93 11.21
CA SER A 147 -5.19 -18.67 10.19
C SER A 147 -6.57 -19.14 10.67
N ALA A 148 -7.62 -18.45 10.22
CA ALA A 148 -8.99 -18.92 10.44
C ALA A 148 -9.20 -20.34 9.89
N SER A 149 -8.53 -20.69 8.78
CA SER A 149 -8.57 -22.03 8.20
C SER A 149 -7.96 -23.09 9.13
N SER A 150 -6.82 -22.82 9.77
CA SER A 150 -6.21 -23.78 10.71
C SER A 150 -7.04 -23.91 11.99
N ALA A 151 -7.63 -22.81 12.48
CA ALA A 151 -8.57 -22.83 13.59
C ALA A 151 -9.85 -23.61 13.26
N ARG A 152 -10.40 -23.44 12.05
CA ARG A 152 -11.55 -24.22 11.56
C ARG A 152 -11.24 -25.72 11.56
N ALA A 153 -10.06 -26.12 11.09
CA ALA A 153 -9.67 -27.53 11.06
C ALA A 153 -9.59 -28.12 12.49
N ARG A 154 -9.04 -27.38 13.46
CA ARG A 154 -9.01 -27.79 14.87
C ARG A 154 -10.40 -27.89 15.48
N LEU A 155 -11.27 -26.91 15.21
CA LEU A 155 -12.67 -26.94 15.64
C LEU A 155 -13.42 -28.14 15.05
N GLU A 156 -13.25 -28.41 13.75
CA GLU A 156 -13.86 -29.57 13.10
C GLU A 156 -13.40 -30.88 13.75
N GLN A 157 -12.11 -31.01 14.05
CA GLN A 157 -11.57 -32.20 14.72
C GLN A 157 -12.14 -32.36 16.14
N ALA A 158 -12.23 -31.28 16.91
CA ALA A 158 -12.82 -31.31 18.26
C ALA A 158 -14.31 -31.69 18.22
N LEU A 159 -15.06 -31.16 17.24
CA LEU A 159 -16.47 -31.49 17.03
C LEU A 159 -16.65 -32.96 16.67
N ARG A 160 -15.87 -33.48 15.72
CA ARG A 160 -15.90 -34.92 15.34
C ARG A 160 -15.59 -35.83 16.52
N THR A 161 -14.61 -35.46 17.33
CA THR A 161 -14.21 -36.21 18.53
C THR A 161 -15.35 -36.25 19.55
N TYR A 162 -15.98 -35.10 19.83
CA TYR A 162 -17.11 -35.03 20.76
C TYR A 162 -18.34 -35.81 20.25
N LEU A 163 -18.69 -35.68 18.96
CA LEU A 163 -19.78 -36.46 18.37
C LEU A 163 -19.51 -37.97 18.44
N SER A 164 -18.26 -38.39 18.21
CA SER A 164 -17.88 -39.81 18.31
C SER A 164 -18.04 -40.36 19.72
N LEU A 165 -17.71 -39.58 20.75
CA LEU A 165 -17.99 -39.93 22.15
C LEU A 165 -19.49 -40.10 22.39
N VAL A 166 -20.30 -39.12 21.98
CA VAL A 166 -21.75 -39.18 22.21
C VAL A 166 -22.36 -40.42 21.54
N VAL A 167 -21.92 -40.74 20.32
CA VAL A 167 -22.35 -41.96 19.61
C VAL A 167 -21.94 -43.22 20.38
N ALA A 168 -20.70 -43.30 20.89
CA ALA A 168 -20.21 -44.45 21.66
C ALA A 168 -20.97 -44.62 22.99
N MET A 169 -21.36 -43.51 23.62
CA MET A 169 -22.06 -43.48 24.90
C MET A 169 -23.58 -43.62 24.79
N ARG A 170 -24.16 -43.72 23.58
CA ARG A 170 -25.61 -43.69 23.33
C ARG A 170 -26.46 -44.69 24.13
N SER A 171 -25.86 -45.80 24.59
CA SER A 171 -26.53 -46.84 25.37
C SER A 171 -26.26 -46.74 26.87
N VAL A 172 -25.48 -45.74 27.30
CA VAL A 172 -25.21 -45.45 28.71
C VAL A 172 -26.32 -44.53 29.24
N SER A 173 -26.86 -44.87 30.42
CA SER A 173 -27.91 -44.09 31.08
C SER A 173 -27.55 -42.60 31.15
N GLY A 174 -28.45 -41.74 30.66
CA GLY A 174 -28.29 -40.29 30.67
C GLY A 174 -27.58 -39.68 29.45
N TRP A 175 -27.25 -40.48 28.42
CA TRP A 175 -26.67 -40.01 27.15
C TRP A 175 -27.61 -40.12 25.95
N ASP A 176 -28.73 -40.84 26.11
CA ASP A 176 -29.70 -41.16 25.07
C ASP A 176 -30.37 -39.90 24.48
N MET A 177 -30.84 -38.99 25.32
CA MET A 177 -31.43 -37.72 24.87
C MET A 177 -30.41 -36.86 24.11
N LEU A 178 -29.20 -36.69 24.67
CA LEU A 178 -28.13 -35.92 24.03
C LEU A 178 -27.73 -36.50 22.67
N TYR A 179 -27.64 -37.83 22.56
CA TYR A 179 -27.38 -38.49 21.29
C TYR A 179 -28.48 -38.22 20.27
N ASN A 180 -29.75 -38.36 20.66
CA ASN A 180 -30.87 -38.13 19.76
C ASN A 180 -30.90 -36.68 19.24
N ASP A 181 -30.73 -35.70 20.13
CA ASP A 181 -30.74 -34.28 19.78
C ASP A 181 -29.60 -33.92 18.83
N LEU A 182 -28.36 -34.32 19.16
CA LEU A 182 -27.20 -34.06 18.31
C LEU A 182 -27.31 -34.78 16.96
N ASN A 183 -27.86 -36.00 16.93
CA ASN A 183 -28.05 -36.76 15.69
C ASN A 183 -29.08 -36.09 14.76
N GLU A 184 -30.18 -35.55 15.30
CA GLU A 184 -31.13 -34.77 14.50
C GLU A 184 -30.51 -33.48 13.96
N MET A 185 -29.70 -32.77 14.75
CA MET A 185 -28.96 -31.60 14.26
C MET A 185 -27.97 -31.94 13.15
N VAL A 186 -27.24 -33.06 13.27
CA VAL A 186 -26.33 -33.53 12.21
C VAL A 186 -27.09 -33.87 10.92
N LYS A 187 -28.26 -34.53 11.02
CA LYS A 187 -29.12 -34.80 9.86
C LYS A 187 -29.63 -33.52 9.21
N ALA A 188 -30.10 -32.56 10.02
CA ALA A 188 -30.57 -31.27 9.53
C ALA A 188 -29.46 -30.50 8.80
N ALA A 189 -28.25 -30.44 9.39
CA ALA A 189 -27.09 -29.82 8.76
C ALA A 189 -26.69 -30.50 7.44
N ALA A 190 -26.71 -31.84 7.40
CA ALA A 190 -26.42 -32.59 6.18
C ALA A 190 -27.47 -32.36 5.08
N ALA A 191 -28.75 -32.24 5.45
CA ALA A 191 -29.82 -31.90 4.52
C ALA A 191 -29.66 -30.46 3.97
N ALA A 192 -29.35 -29.49 4.83
CA ALA A 192 -29.09 -28.12 4.43
C ALA A 192 -27.91 -28.02 3.46
N TYR A 193 -26.79 -28.69 3.75
CA TYR A 193 -25.61 -28.68 2.87
C TYR A 193 -25.88 -29.29 1.49
N LYS A 194 -26.66 -30.39 1.43
CA LYS A 194 -27.04 -31.02 0.15
C LYS A 194 -27.92 -30.14 -0.74
N ASN A 195 -28.65 -29.22 -0.12
CA ASN A 195 -29.60 -28.34 -0.79
C ASN A 195 -29.00 -26.94 -1.12
N ASP A 196 -27.71 -26.70 -0.81
CA ASP A 196 -27.03 -25.43 -1.08
C ASP A 196 -26.45 -25.38 -2.52
N PRO A 197 -26.93 -24.47 -3.41
CA PRO A 197 -26.59 -24.47 -4.83
C PRO A 197 -25.21 -23.88 -5.22
N SER A 198 -24.28 -23.61 -4.29
CA SER A 198 -22.81 -23.62 -4.52
C SER A 198 -22.03 -23.01 -3.34
N PRO A 199 -20.86 -23.56 -2.97
CA PRO A 199 -19.87 -22.81 -2.23
C PRO A 199 -19.18 -21.84 -3.20
N SER A 200 -19.55 -20.56 -3.15
CA SER A 200 -18.89 -19.49 -3.92
C SER A 200 -17.38 -19.54 -3.66
N LYS A 201 -16.56 -19.60 -4.72
CA LYS A 201 -15.08 -19.50 -4.62
C LYS A 201 -14.70 -18.29 -3.74
N PRO A 202 -13.76 -18.43 -2.79
CA PRO A 202 -13.25 -17.29 -2.04
C PRO A 202 -12.70 -16.26 -3.03
N LYS A 203 -13.21 -15.02 -2.97
CA LYS A 203 -12.53 -13.90 -3.63
C LYS A 203 -11.15 -13.80 -2.98
N THR A 204 -10.10 -13.94 -3.77
CA THR A 204 -8.73 -13.64 -3.34
C THR A 204 -8.74 -12.26 -2.68
N PRO A 205 -8.22 -12.12 -1.44
CA PRO A 205 -8.00 -10.80 -0.87
C PRO A 205 -7.18 -10.00 -1.88
N ARG A 206 -7.72 -8.87 -2.34
CA ARG A 206 -6.91 -7.94 -3.14
C ARG A 206 -5.75 -7.54 -2.24
N GLN A 207 -4.53 -7.86 -2.68
CA GLN A 207 -3.33 -7.23 -2.15
C GLN A 207 -3.57 -5.71 -2.23
N PRO A 208 -3.26 -4.94 -1.16
CA PRO A 208 -3.22 -3.48 -1.28
C PRO A 208 -2.34 -3.17 -2.49
N SER A 209 -2.94 -2.62 -3.52
CA SER A 209 -2.17 -2.10 -4.65
C SER A 209 -1.49 -0.85 -4.12
N ASP A 210 -0.22 -0.67 -4.44
CA ASP A 210 0.44 0.62 -4.20
C ASP A 210 -0.46 1.72 -4.77
N PRO A 211 -0.69 2.81 -4.02
CA PRO A 211 -1.55 3.87 -4.49
C PRO A 211 -1.04 4.34 -5.84
N LYS A 212 -1.93 4.35 -6.83
CA LYS A 212 -1.60 4.88 -8.15
C LYS A 212 -1.12 6.32 -7.98
N LYS A 213 0.09 6.56 -8.46
CA LYS A 213 0.69 7.89 -8.65
C LYS A 213 -0.39 8.90 -9.05
N PRO A 214 -0.53 10.03 -8.32
CA PRO A 214 -1.45 11.09 -8.69
C PRO A 214 -1.22 11.48 -10.15
N LYS A 215 -2.30 11.58 -10.94
CA LYS A 215 -2.20 12.15 -12.29
C LYS A 215 -1.77 13.61 -12.14
N ASP A 216 -0.70 13.97 -12.84
CA ASP A 216 -0.22 15.34 -12.92
C ASP A 216 -1.40 16.29 -13.22
N PRO A 217 -1.51 17.44 -12.53
CA PRO A 217 -2.52 18.43 -12.85
C PRO A 217 -2.37 18.84 -14.32
N LYS A 218 -3.48 18.81 -15.07
CA LYS A 218 -3.50 19.37 -16.43
C LYS A 218 -3.12 20.84 -16.34
N ASP A 219 -2.09 21.23 -17.08
CA ASP A 219 -1.72 22.63 -17.25
C ASP A 219 -2.96 23.46 -17.62
N PRO A 220 -3.15 24.66 -17.01
CA PRO A 220 -4.23 25.55 -17.40
C PRO A 220 -4.08 25.88 -18.88
N LYS A 221 -5.14 25.66 -19.66
CA LYS A 221 -5.15 26.11 -21.06
C LYS A 221 -4.96 27.62 -21.12
N ASP A 222 -4.02 28.06 -21.95
CA ASP A 222 -3.78 29.47 -22.24
C ASP A 222 -5.10 30.21 -22.58
N PRO A 223 -5.29 31.44 -22.06
CA PRO A 223 -6.46 32.23 -22.38
C PRO A 223 -6.45 32.62 -23.87
N LYS A 224 -7.53 32.29 -24.58
CA LYS A 224 -7.73 32.70 -25.97
C LYS A 224 -7.69 34.22 -26.11
N LYS A 225 -6.81 34.71 -26.98
CA LYS A 225 -6.79 36.09 -27.48
C LYS A 225 -8.10 36.40 -28.23
N PRO A 226 -8.72 37.58 -28.06
CA PRO A 226 -9.89 37.96 -28.84
C PRO A 226 -9.49 38.70 -30.13
N GLY A 227 -10.18 38.38 -31.23
CA GLY A 227 -10.44 39.32 -32.33
C GLY A 227 -9.86 38.98 -33.70
N GLY A 228 -10.75 38.96 -34.72
CA GLY A 228 -10.47 39.56 -36.04
C GLY A 228 -10.50 38.64 -37.27
N GLY A 229 -11.66 38.56 -37.93
CA GLY A 229 -11.84 38.85 -39.37
C GLY A 229 -11.08 38.07 -40.46
N THR A 230 -11.85 37.26 -41.21
CA THR A 230 -11.95 37.17 -42.69
C THR A 230 -10.67 37.17 -43.57
N GLY A 231 -10.54 36.14 -44.42
CA GLY A 231 -9.77 36.22 -45.68
C GLY A 231 -9.28 34.86 -46.21
N GLU A 232 -9.60 34.56 -47.46
CA GLU A 232 -9.46 33.28 -48.18
C GLU A 232 -8.02 32.78 -48.45
N GLN A 233 -7.91 31.48 -48.76
CA GLN A 233 -6.73 30.79 -49.33
C GLN A 233 -6.32 31.34 -50.71
N PRO A 234 -5.09 31.05 -51.19
CA PRO A 234 -4.93 30.00 -52.21
C PRO A 234 -3.73 29.05 -52.03
N LYS A 235 -3.76 27.94 -52.79
CA LYS A 235 -2.98 26.68 -52.73
C LYS A 235 -1.62 26.68 -53.48
N LYS A 236 -0.66 25.84 -52.98
CA LYS A 236 0.35 24.88 -53.60
C LYS A 236 1.12 25.27 -54.91
N PRO A 237 2.34 24.73 -55.24
CA PRO A 237 2.79 23.31 -55.23
C PRO A 237 4.30 23.11 -54.84
N GLY A 238 4.99 21.96 -54.80
CA GLY A 238 4.83 20.57 -55.26
C GLY A 238 6.09 19.71 -54.92
N GLU A 239 6.01 18.42 -55.28
CA GLU A 239 7.05 17.36 -55.47
C GLU A 239 7.97 16.93 -54.29
N GLU A 240 7.94 15.69 -53.75
CA GLU A 240 8.28 14.32 -54.23
C GLU A 240 9.73 13.84 -53.83
N PRO A 241 10.09 12.53 -53.82
CA PRO A 241 10.26 11.76 -52.56
C PRO A 241 11.62 11.04 -52.34
N LYS A 242 11.90 10.65 -51.07
CA LYS A 242 12.69 9.47 -50.55
C LYS A 242 14.18 9.32 -50.98
N PRO A 243 15.09 8.61 -50.23
CA PRO A 243 14.88 7.25 -49.69
C PRO A 243 15.52 6.92 -48.30
N LYS A 244 15.18 5.73 -47.79
CA LYS A 244 15.85 5.01 -46.69
C LYS A 244 16.99 4.13 -47.24
N PRO A 245 18.03 3.90 -46.43
CA PRO A 245 18.66 2.58 -46.26
C PRO A 245 18.33 2.07 -44.83
N GLY A 246 17.99 0.81 -44.51
CA GLY A 246 18.39 -0.47 -45.09
C GLY A 246 19.64 -0.98 -44.35
N GLY A 247 19.51 -1.97 -43.47
CA GLY A 247 20.67 -2.68 -42.92
C GLY A 247 20.48 -3.37 -41.56
N ASP A 248 20.47 -4.70 -41.61
CA ASP A 248 20.36 -5.72 -40.57
C ASP A 248 21.26 -5.60 -39.33
N GLY A 249 20.83 -6.24 -38.24
CA GLY A 249 21.73 -6.58 -37.13
C GLY A 249 21.05 -7.00 -35.83
N ASN A 250 20.28 -8.10 -35.83
CA ASN A 250 20.03 -8.85 -34.60
C ASN A 250 21.22 -9.79 -34.36
N PRO A 251 21.70 -9.91 -33.11
CA PRO A 251 21.68 -11.23 -32.52
C PRO A 251 21.11 -11.24 -31.10
N ASP A 252 20.21 -12.19 -30.94
CA ASP A 252 19.71 -12.78 -29.72
C ASP A 252 20.87 -13.31 -28.86
N ILE A 253 20.95 -12.87 -27.60
CA ILE A 253 21.86 -13.46 -26.60
C ILE A 253 21.09 -13.59 -25.28
N HIS A 254 20.51 -14.78 -25.10
CA HIS A 254 20.13 -15.35 -23.82
C HIS A 254 21.40 -15.79 -23.07
N LEU A 255 21.50 -15.56 -21.75
CA LEU A 255 22.28 -16.37 -20.78
C LEU A 255 21.90 -15.93 -19.34
N PRO A 256 22.18 -16.72 -18.28
CA PRO A 256 21.15 -17.45 -17.54
C PRO A 256 21.01 -17.03 -16.06
N GLU A 257 19.96 -17.54 -15.43
CA GLU A 257 19.71 -17.51 -13.99
C GLU A 257 20.80 -18.25 -13.19
N GLU A 258 21.19 -17.68 -12.05
CA GLU A 258 21.60 -18.42 -10.85
C GLU A 258 20.42 -18.49 -9.87
#